data_AF-A0A554MS49-F1
#
_entry.id   AF-A0A554MS49-F1
#
_cell.length_a   1.000
_cell.length_b   1.000
_cell.length_c   1.000
_cell.angle_alpha   90.00
_cell.angle_beta   90.00
_cell.angle_gamma   90.00
#
_symmetry.space_group_name_H-M   'P 1'
#
loop_
_entity.id
_entity.type
_entity.pdbx_description
1 polymer ?
#
loop_
_entity_poly.entity_id
_entity_poly.type
_entity_poly.pdbx_seq_one_letter_code
_entity_poly.pdbx_strand_id
1 'polypeptide(L)'
;MYERTKSIPYPYKPEDIEFEFINADHSWLLEAKAYAEKCAGCCKQKVGGVLIRDEQIIACGANGAEKGIVQGAVCKRVVAGCKSGEGYTEYCPQCDVEGHCEAMTIKNALANKIPTIGAVFVMWNHWWCCEACCEVLRKAGITKVLMEKDIHKKFVKA
;
A
#
# COMPACT_ATOMS: atom_id res chain seq x y z
N MET A 1 -22.41 1.54 1.40
CA MET A 1 -22.70 2.04 0.04
C MET A 1 -21.41 2.61 -0.52
N TYR A 2 -20.88 2.04 -1.60
CA TYR A 2 -19.64 2.50 -2.23
C TYR A 2 -19.95 3.63 -3.22
N GLU A 3 -19.33 4.79 -3.04
CA GLU A 3 -19.55 5.97 -3.87
C GLU A 3 -18.50 5.99 -5.01
N ARG A 4 -18.95 5.90 -6.27
CA ARG A 4 -18.06 6.02 -7.44
C ARG A 4 -17.76 7.50 -7.68
N THR A 5 -16.67 8.01 -7.13
CA THR A 5 -16.25 9.41 -7.28
C THR A 5 -15.79 9.71 -8.72
N LYS A 6 -16.07 10.94 -9.18
CA LYS A 6 -15.56 11.58 -10.41
C LYS A 6 -14.11 11.16 -10.72
N SER A 7 -13.84 10.84 -11.98
CA SER A 7 -12.57 10.34 -12.54
C SER A 7 -11.32 10.87 -11.83
N ILE A 8 -10.72 10.05 -10.97
CA ILE A 8 -9.41 10.31 -10.36
C ILE A 8 -8.35 9.98 -11.43
N PRO A 9 -7.42 10.90 -11.76
CA PRO A 9 -6.40 10.66 -12.77
C PRO A 9 -5.28 9.79 -12.18
N TYR A 10 -5.50 8.48 -12.14
CA TYR A 10 -4.48 7.53 -11.72
C TYR A 10 -3.31 7.54 -12.72
N PRO A 11 -2.04 7.60 -12.26
CA PRO A 11 -0.90 7.46 -13.16
C PRO A 11 -0.86 6.08 -13.83
N TYR A 12 -1.41 5.06 -13.16
CA TYR A 12 -1.69 3.75 -13.71
C TYR A 12 -2.94 3.19 -13.04
N LYS A 13 -3.85 2.63 -13.83
CA LYS A 13 -4.97 1.83 -13.33
C LYS A 13 -5.25 0.71 -14.32
N PRO A 14 -5.11 -0.56 -13.92
CA PRO A 14 -5.44 -1.66 -14.81
C PRO A 14 -6.95 -1.87 -14.85
N GLU A 15 -7.46 -2.47 -15.93
CA GLU A 15 -8.90 -2.70 -16.12
C GLU A 15 -9.47 -3.77 -15.19
N ASP A 16 -8.63 -4.71 -14.76
CA ASP A 16 -9.00 -5.90 -13.97
C ASP A 16 -8.86 -5.72 -12.45
N ILE A 17 -8.43 -4.55 -11.98
CA ILE A 17 -8.41 -4.21 -10.56
C ILE A 17 -9.31 -3.01 -10.29
N GLU A 18 -10.35 -3.25 -9.52
CA GLU A 18 -11.28 -2.22 -9.07
C GLU A 18 -10.70 -1.45 -7.88
N PHE A 19 -10.71 -0.13 -7.99
CA PHE A 19 -10.38 0.77 -6.88
C PHE A 19 -11.68 1.36 -6.32
N GLU A 20 -11.96 1.08 -5.06
CA GLU A 20 -13.12 1.56 -4.33
C GLU A 20 -12.69 2.30 -3.05
N PHE A 21 -13.65 2.98 -2.43
CA PHE A 21 -13.39 3.86 -1.29
C PHE A 21 -14.23 3.49 -0.07
N ILE A 22 -13.58 3.54 1.09
CA ILE A 22 -14.17 3.35 2.41
C ILE A 22 -13.92 4.58 3.29
N ASN A 23 -14.72 4.74 4.34
CA ASN A 23 -14.55 5.85 5.27
C ASN A 23 -13.26 5.68 6.09
N ALA A 24 -12.71 6.81 6.56
CA ALA A 24 -11.47 6.86 7.32
C ALA A 24 -11.53 6.12 8.68
N ASP A 25 -12.73 5.94 9.22
CA ASP A 25 -13.03 5.25 10.47
C ASP A 25 -13.35 3.76 10.29
N HIS A 26 -13.30 3.24 9.06
CA HIS A 26 -13.54 1.83 8.79
C HIS A 26 -12.49 0.96 9.49
N SER A 27 -12.93 -0.08 10.21
CA SER A 27 -12.06 -0.94 11.03
C SER A 27 -10.85 -1.49 10.25
N TRP A 28 -11.05 -2.06 9.06
CA TRP A 28 -9.96 -2.55 8.21
C TRP A 28 -8.89 -1.50 7.89
N LEU A 29 -9.30 -0.24 7.67
CA LEU A 29 -8.38 0.85 7.38
C LEU A 29 -7.61 1.28 8.65
N LEU A 30 -8.28 1.28 9.81
CA LEU A 30 -7.66 1.55 11.10
C LEU A 30 -6.61 0.48 11.45
N GLU A 31 -6.87 -0.78 11.12
CA GLU A 31 -5.90 -1.87 11.31
C GLU A 31 -4.69 -1.73 10.38
N ALA A 32 -4.91 -1.39 9.10
CA ALA A 32 -3.83 -1.07 8.17
C ALA A 32 -2.97 0.10 8.68
N LYS A 33 -3.61 1.14 9.22
CA LYS A 33 -2.93 2.28 9.85
C LYS A 33 -2.10 1.85 11.06
N ALA A 34 -2.69 1.12 12.01
CA ALA A 34 -2.02 0.68 13.22
C ALA A 34 -0.79 -0.19 12.90
N TYR A 35 -0.91 -1.08 11.91
CA TYR A 35 0.21 -1.89 11.45
C TYR A 35 1.31 -1.02 10.81
N ALA A 36 0.96 -0.04 9.97
CA ALA A 36 1.93 0.89 9.39
C ALA A 36 2.66 1.72 10.46
N GLU A 37 1.95 2.23 11.45
CA GLU A 37 2.55 3.03 12.52
C GLU A 37 3.61 2.25 13.28
N LYS A 38 3.34 0.97 13.56
CA LYS A 38 4.23 0.04 14.29
C LYS A 38 5.38 -0.49 13.43
N CYS A 39 5.11 -0.86 12.18
CA CYS A 39 6.01 -1.71 11.40
C CYS A 39 6.64 -1.01 10.19
N ALA A 40 6.13 0.12 9.70
CA ALA A 40 6.67 0.74 8.50
C ALA A 40 8.14 1.17 8.69
N GLY A 41 8.98 0.76 7.75
CA GLY A 41 10.40 1.15 7.70
C GLY A 41 10.64 2.54 7.09
N CYS A 42 9.62 3.14 6.46
CA CYS A 42 9.71 4.46 5.85
C CYS A 42 9.55 5.60 6.88
N CYS A 43 10.53 6.51 6.94
CA CYS A 43 10.46 7.70 7.78
C CYS A 43 9.66 8.87 7.18
N LYS A 44 9.38 8.86 5.87
CA LYS A 44 8.67 9.94 5.15
C LYS A 44 7.16 9.71 5.12
N GLN A 45 6.75 8.59 4.52
CA GLN A 45 5.36 8.27 4.25
C GLN A 45 5.12 6.81 4.62
N LYS A 46 4.48 6.59 5.76
CA LYS A 46 4.08 5.24 6.19
C LYS A 46 2.83 4.82 5.41
N VAL A 47 2.90 3.67 4.74
CA VAL A 47 1.78 3.09 3.98
C VAL A 47 1.50 1.71 4.57
N GLY A 48 0.23 1.45 4.85
CA GLY A 48 -0.25 0.22 5.49
C GLY A 48 -1.22 -0.54 4.62
N GLY A 49 -1.29 -1.85 4.83
CA GLY A 49 -2.04 -2.75 3.98
C GLY A 49 -2.55 -3.93 4.77
N VAL A 50 -3.80 -4.31 4.51
CA VAL A 50 -4.37 -5.56 5.01
C VAL A 50 -5.05 -6.32 3.87
N LEU A 51 -5.01 -7.65 3.93
CA LEU A 51 -5.84 -8.50 3.09
C LEU A 51 -7.06 -8.95 3.88
N ILE A 52 -8.23 -8.80 3.24
CA ILE A 52 -9.52 -9.18 3.80
C ILE A 52 -10.08 -10.35 3.01
N ARG A 53 -10.53 -11.39 3.71
CA ARG A 53 -11.27 -12.50 3.13
C ARG A 53 -12.29 -12.98 4.14
N ASP A 54 -13.51 -13.25 3.69
CA ASP A 54 -14.60 -13.70 4.56
C ASP A 54 -14.80 -12.73 5.76
N GLU A 55 -14.71 -11.43 5.48
CA GLU A 55 -14.77 -10.30 6.43
C GLU A 55 -13.67 -10.25 7.50
N GLN A 56 -12.68 -11.14 7.41
CA GLN A 56 -11.55 -11.23 8.35
C GLN A 56 -10.27 -10.70 7.74
N ILE A 57 -9.43 -10.06 8.56
CA ILE A 57 -8.06 -9.73 8.18
C ILE A 57 -7.23 -11.01 8.21
N ILE A 58 -6.70 -11.39 7.06
CA ILE A 58 -5.91 -12.61 6.89
C ILE A 58 -4.40 -12.34 6.77
N ALA A 59 -4.00 -11.12 6.43
CA ALA A 59 -2.59 -10.73 6.37
C ALA A 59 -2.44 -9.21 6.51
N CYS A 60 -1.27 -8.78 6.97
CA CYS A 60 -0.94 -7.36 7.12
C CYS A 60 0.43 -7.07 6.50
N GLY A 61 0.63 -5.84 6.02
CA GLY A 61 1.90 -5.35 5.51
C GLY A 61 2.03 -3.85 5.72
N ALA A 62 3.28 -3.39 5.70
CA ALA A 62 3.61 -1.97 5.68
C ALA A 62 4.89 -1.78 4.88
N ASN A 63 5.04 -0.60 4.28
CA ASN A 63 6.22 -0.33 3.46
C ASN A 63 7.52 -0.41 4.28
N GLY A 64 8.45 -1.24 3.83
CA GLY A 64 9.74 -1.50 4.47
C GLY A 64 9.72 -2.40 5.72
N ALA A 65 8.58 -2.98 6.12
CA ALA A 65 8.43 -3.65 7.43
C ALA A 65 9.39 -4.83 7.72
N GLU A 66 9.89 -5.51 6.70
CA GLU A 66 10.87 -6.60 6.85
C GLU A 66 12.22 -6.30 6.17
N LYS A 67 12.36 -5.13 5.55
CA LYS A 67 13.62 -4.70 4.91
C LYS A 67 14.49 -3.85 5.86
N GLY A 68 14.05 -3.70 7.12
CA GLY A 68 14.69 -2.89 8.15
C GLY A 68 14.15 -1.46 8.17
N ILE A 69 14.29 -0.81 9.33
CA ILE A 69 13.93 0.60 9.50
C ILE A 69 14.97 1.45 8.78
N VAL A 70 14.53 2.37 7.91
CA VAL A 70 15.42 3.41 7.38
C VAL A 70 15.82 4.30 8.55
N GLN A 71 17.00 4.05 9.13
CA GLN A 71 17.54 4.86 10.21
C GLN A 71 17.83 6.27 9.71
N GLY A 72 17.04 7.24 10.19
CA GLY A 72 17.23 8.66 9.93
C GLY A 72 15.91 9.44 10.00
N ALA A 73 15.96 10.64 10.59
CA ALA A 73 14.81 11.55 10.66
C ALA A 73 14.35 12.06 9.27
N VAL A 74 15.22 11.94 8.25
CA VAL A 74 15.00 12.49 6.90
C VAL A 74 15.26 11.43 5.84
N CYS A 75 14.36 11.35 4.87
CA CYS A 75 14.48 10.44 3.73
C CYS A 75 15.59 10.90 2.77
N LYS A 76 16.58 10.04 2.50
CA LYS A 76 17.71 10.36 1.59
C LYS A 76 17.26 10.71 0.17
N ARG A 77 16.15 10.13 -0.31
CA ARG A 77 15.54 10.49 -1.61
C ARG A 77 15.05 11.93 -1.65
N VAL A 78 14.51 12.43 -0.53
CA VAL A 78 14.09 13.85 -0.42
C VAL A 78 15.30 14.76 -0.44
N VAL A 79 16.37 14.41 0.29
CA VAL A 79 17.63 15.17 0.28
C VAL A 79 18.25 15.22 -1.11
N ALA A 80 18.17 14.12 -1.87
CA ALA A 80 18.67 14.02 -3.23
C ALA A 80 17.71 14.62 -4.30
N GLY A 81 16.54 15.15 -3.90
CA GLY A 81 15.57 15.73 -4.82
C GLY A 81 14.90 14.72 -5.77
N CYS A 82 14.90 13.42 -5.42
CA CYS A 82 14.30 12.38 -6.25
C CYS A 82 12.77 12.52 -6.30
N LYS A 83 12.19 12.35 -7.48
CA LYS A 83 10.73 12.29 -7.62
C LYS A 83 10.20 10.92 -7.18
N SER A 84 8.87 10.83 -6.99
CA SER A 84 8.19 9.55 -6.81
C SER A 84 8.52 8.59 -7.95
N GLY A 85 8.97 7.38 -7.65
CA GLY A 85 9.43 6.41 -8.65
C GLY A 85 10.94 6.35 -8.86
N GLU A 86 11.69 7.36 -8.43
CA GLU A 86 13.14 7.49 -8.73
C GLU A 86 14.02 7.30 -7.49
N GLY A 87 15.28 6.87 -7.67
CA GLY A 87 16.32 6.88 -6.63
C GLY A 87 16.14 5.85 -5.50
N TYR A 88 15.33 4.80 -5.70
CA TYR A 88 15.13 3.77 -4.70
C TYR A 88 16.38 2.91 -4.50
N THR A 89 17.01 2.46 -5.58
CA THR A 89 18.19 1.58 -5.51
C THR A 89 19.36 2.27 -4.79
N GLU A 90 19.58 3.55 -5.06
CA GLU A 90 20.71 4.32 -4.55
C GLU A 90 20.48 4.85 -3.14
N TYR A 91 19.25 5.30 -2.84
CA TYR A 91 18.97 6.07 -1.62
C TYR A 91 18.01 5.40 -0.63
N CYS A 92 17.18 4.44 -1.06
CA CYS A 92 16.19 3.80 -0.19
C CYS A 92 15.75 2.41 -0.69
N PRO A 93 16.65 1.40 -0.67
CA PRO A 93 16.34 0.06 -1.16
C PRO A 93 15.25 -0.64 -0.34
N GLN A 94 14.94 -0.15 0.87
CA GLN A 94 13.87 -0.66 1.71
C GLN A 94 12.46 -0.31 1.20
N CYS A 95 12.33 0.76 0.43
CA CYS A 95 11.05 1.23 -0.11
C CYS A 95 10.96 1.03 -1.64
N ASP A 96 11.76 0.12 -2.20
CA ASP A 96 11.60 -0.33 -3.57
C ASP A 96 10.27 -1.08 -3.77
N VAL A 97 10.01 -1.56 -4.99
CA VAL A 97 8.74 -2.25 -5.34
C VAL A 97 8.43 -3.42 -4.40
N GLU A 98 9.42 -4.23 -4.05
CA GLU A 98 9.22 -5.36 -3.11
C GLU A 98 9.02 -4.90 -1.67
N GLY A 99 9.56 -3.73 -1.31
CA GLY A 99 9.36 -3.08 -0.02
C GLY A 99 8.08 -2.24 0.05
N HIS A 100 7.33 -2.09 -1.04
CA HIS A 100 6.02 -1.45 -1.01
C HIS A 100 5.02 -2.26 -0.19
N CYS A 101 4.00 -1.56 0.31
CA CYS A 101 3.04 -2.16 1.21
C CYS A 101 2.27 -3.33 0.58
N GLU A 102 1.93 -3.21 -0.69
CA GLU A 102 1.22 -4.23 -1.48
C GLU A 102 2.03 -5.54 -1.50
N ALA A 103 3.31 -5.45 -1.88
CA ALA A 103 4.20 -6.60 -1.92
C ALA A 103 4.46 -7.20 -0.54
N MET A 104 4.67 -6.36 0.46
CA MET A 104 4.87 -6.79 1.84
C MET A 104 3.64 -7.53 2.41
N THR A 105 2.43 -7.09 2.06
CA THR A 105 1.19 -7.74 2.51
C THR A 105 1.01 -9.11 1.85
N ILE A 106 1.24 -9.21 0.54
CA ILE A 106 1.20 -10.51 -0.17
C ILE A 106 2.28 -11.46 0.39
N LYS A 107 3.50 -10.95 0.62
CA LYS A 107 4.59 -11.75 1.20
C LYS A 107 4.22 -12.29 2.57
N ASN A 108 3.58 -11.49 3.42
CA ASN A 108 3.09 -11.93 4.72
C ASN A 108 2.08 -13.08 4.60
N ALA A 109 1.11 -12.99 3.68
CA ALA A 109 0.15 -14.07 3.43
C ALA A 109 0.85 -15.37 2.96
N LEU A 110 1.76 -15.25 1.99
CA LEU A 110 2.50 -16.39 1.43
C LEU A 110 3.40 -17.07 2.47
N ALA A 111 4.10 -16.29 3.30
CA ALA A 111 4.95 -16.81 4.38
C ALA A 111 4.13 -17.61 5.40
N ASN A 112 2.88 -17.22 5.64
CA ASN A 112 1.95 -17.91 6.52
C ASN A 112 1.10 -18.98 5.81
N LYS A 113 1.35 -19.26 4.53
CA LYS A 113 0.61 -20.24 3.71
C LYS A 113 -0.90 -19.94 3.64
N ILE A 114 -1.27 -18.66 3.66
CA ILE A 114 -2.64 -18.19 3.64
C ILE A 114 -3.08 -17.96 2.18
N PRO A 115 -4.18 -18.56 1.71
CA PRO A 115 -4.64 -18.38 0.33
C PRO A 115 -5.20 -16.96 0.11
N THR A 116 -4.71 -16.28 -0.93
CA THR A 116 -5.04 -14.88 -1.24
C THR A 116 -6.11 -14.71 -2.32
N ILE A 117 -6.38 -15.74 -3.13
CA ILE A 117 -7.33 -15.65 -4.25
C ILE A 117 -8.71 -15.24 -3.74
N GLY A 118 -9.29 -14.20 -4.36
CA GLY A 118 -10.60 -13.66 -3.99
C GLY A 118 -10.59 -12.76 -2.76
N ALA A 119 -9.43 -12.51 -2.14
CA ALA A 119 -9.32 -11.53 -1.08
C ALA A 119 -9.37 -10.09 -1.63
N VAL A 120 -9.67 -9.16 -0.74
CA VAL A 120 -9.70 -7.71 -1.00
C VAL A 120 -8.51 -7.08 -0.32
N PHE A 121 -7.74 -6.28 -1.04
CA PHE A 121 -6.66 -5.51 -0.45
C PHE A 121 -7.18 -4.16 0.06
N VAL A 122 -6.83 -3.77 1.27
CA VAL A 122 -7.18 -2.47 1.84
C VAL A 122 -5.89 -1.71 2.12
N MET A 123 -5.79 -0.49 1.60
CA MET A 123 -4.59 0.33 1.69
C MET A 123 -4.85 1.64 2.42
N TRP A 124 -3.96 1.94 3.36
CA TRP A 124 -3.98 3.18 4.14
C TRP A 124 -2.84 4.13 3.71
N ASN A 125 -3.17 5.42 3.65
CA ASN A 125 -2.23 6.54 3.44
C ASN A 125 -1.51 6.54 2.07
N HIS A 126 -2.13 5.92 1.06
CA HIS A 126 -1.81 6.11 -0.34
C HIS A 126 -3.07 6.00 -1.20
N TRP A 127 -3.02 6.48 -2.45
CA TRP A 127 -4.21 6.69 -3.28
C TRP A 127 -4.22 5.95 -4.62
N TRP A 128 -3.18 5.18 -4.91
CA TRP A 128 -3.05 4.33 -6.10
C TRP A 128 -1.94 3.31 -5.88
N CYS A 129 -1.97 2.21 -6.64
CA CYS A 129 -0.88 1.23 -6.67
C CYS A 129 -0.08 1.45 -7.96
N CYS A 130 1.26 1.37 -7.90
CA CYS A 130 2.05 1.42 -9.13
C CYS A 130 1.82 0.17 -9.99
N GLU A 131 2.24 0.18 -11.26
CA GLU A 131 2.07 -0.96 -12.18
C GLU A 131 2.65 -2.26 -11.62
N ALA A 132 3.85 -2.21 -11.05
CA ALA A 132 4.48 -3.39 -10.47
C ALA A 132 3.74 -3.92 -9.22
N CYS A 133 3.18 -3.03 -8.40
CA CYS A 133 2.34 -3.44 -7.27
C CYS A 133 1.00 -4.01 -7.73
N CYS A 134 0.38 -3.46 -8.78
CA CYS A 134 -0.81 -4.04 -9.39
C CYS A 134 -0.53 -5.45 -9.91
N GLU A 135 0.63 -5.68 -10.52
CA GLU A 135 1.03 -7.01 -10.99
C GLU A 135 1.23 -8.00 -9.84
N VAL A 136 1.77 -7.56 -8.70
CA VAL A 136 1.87 -8.38 -7.48
C VAL A 136 0.48 -8.77 -6.97
N LEU A 137 -0.45 -7.81 -6.89
CA LEU A 137 -1.84 -8.06 -6.49
C LEU A 137 -2.56 -9.03 -7.46
N ARG A 138 -2.39 -8.82 -8.77
CA ARG A 138 -2.95 -9.68 -9.81
C ARG A 138 -2.47 -11.13 -9.68
N LYS A 139 -1.16 -11.35 -9.52
CA LYS A 139 -0.57 -12.68 -9.31
C LYS A 139 -1.09 -13.36 -8.04
N ALA A 140 -1.47 -12.58 -7.04
CA ALA A 140 -2.09 -13.07 -5.81
C ALA A 140 -3.60 -13.32 -5.94
N GLY A 141 -4.22 -13.07 -7.10
CA GLY A 141 -5.65 -13.25 -7.33
C GLY A 141 -6.52 -12.17 -6.69
N ILE A 142 -5.97 -10.97 -6.49
CA ILE A 142 -6.66 -9.80 -5.94
C ILE A 142 -7.18 -8.94 -7.10
N THR A 143 -8.48 -8.70 -7.11
CA THR A 143 -9.15 -7.88 -8.13
C THR A 143 -9.77 -6.61 -7.55
N LYS A 144 -9.65 -6.38 -6.23
CA LYS A 144 -10.23 -5.22 -5.55
C LYS A 144 -9.27 -4.60 -4.54
N VAL A 145 -9.15 -3.28 -4.62
CA VAL A 145 -8.40 -2.44 -3.68
C VAL A 145 -9.33 -1.41 -3.06
N LEU A 146 -9.40 -1.37 -1.73
CA LEU A 146 -10.12 -0.36 -0.97
C LEU A 146 -9.14 0.67 -0.42
N MET A 147 -9.48 1.94 -0.55
CA MET A 147 -8.69 3.06 -0.03
C MET A 147 -9.57 4.03 0.75
N GLU A 148 -8.94 4.91 1.52
CA GLU A 148 -9.67 5.97 2.21
C GLU A 148 -10.33 6.92 1.20
N LYS A 149 -11.59 7.28 1.45
CA LYS A 149 -12.29 8.30 0.66
C LYS A 149 -11.50 9.61 0.61
N ASP A 150 -11.43 10.20 -0.57
CA ASP A 150 -10.71 11.46 -0.83
C ASP A 150 -9.20 11.45 -0.53
N ILE A 151 -8.58 10.27 -0.36
CA ILE A 151 -7.13 10.17 -0.05
C ILE A 151 -6.25 10.84 -1.11
N HIS A 152 -6.66 10.84 -2.38
CA HIS A 152 -5.96 11.54 -3.46
C HIS A 152 -5.87 13.07 -3.26
N LYS A 153 -6.78 13.66 -2.49
CA LYS A 153 -6.76 15.09 -2.12
C LYS A 153 -5.93 15.34 -0.86
N LYS A 154 -5.90 14.37 0.05
CA LYS A 154 -5.15 14.45 1.33
C LYS A 154 -3.67 14.09 1.16
N PHE A 155 -3.34 13.32 0.12
CA PHE A 155 -1.98 12.91 -0.17
C PHE A 155 -1.14 14.11 -0.61
N VAL A 156 -0.27 14.58 0.29
CA VAL A 156 0.69 15.63 -0.02
C VAL A 156 1.84 15.01 -0.81
N LYS A 157 1.97 15.38 -2.09
CA LYS A 157 3.19 15.12 -2.86
C LYS A 157 4.30 15.97 -2.26
N ALA A 158 5.16 15.37 -1.45
CA ALA A 158 6.42 15.95 -0.99
C ALA A 158 7.53 15.67 -1.98
#